data_AF-A0A357C906-F1
#
_entry.id   AF-A0A357C906-F1
#
_cell.length_a   1.000
_cell.length_b   1.000
_cell.length_c   1.000
_cell.angle_alpha   90.00
_cell.angle_beta   90.00
_cell.angle_gamma   90.00
#
_symmetry.space_group_name_H-M   'P 1'
#
loop_
_entity.id
_entity.type
_entity.pdbx_description
1 polymer ?
#
loop_
_entity_poly.entity_id
_entity_poly.type
_entity_poly.pdbx_seq_one_letter_code
_entity_poly.pdbx_strand_id
1 'polypeptide(L)' 'IADLLAKMGCEVQTNVGGTGVVGILRNGGDSPAIALRADIDALPIAEET' A
#
# COMPACT_ATOMS: atom_id res chain seq x y z
N ILE A 1 3.36 -2.15 -6.87
CA ILE A 1 3.20 -1.50 -5.54
C ILE A 1 3.87 -2.33 -4.44
N ALA A 2 3.46 -3.59 -4.25
CA ALA A 2 4.09 -4.48 -3.27
C ALA A 2 5.63 -4.50 -3.34
N ASP A 3 6.19 -4.70 -4.54
CA ASP A 3 7.65 -4.70 -4.74
C ASP A 3 8.33 -3.37 -4.38
N LEU A 4 7.64 -2.24 -4.61
CA LEU A 4 8.17 -0.93 -4.27
C LEU A 4 8.20 -0.75 -2.75
N LEU A 5 7.11 -1.09 -2.06
CA LEU A 5 7.04 -1.06 -0.59
C LEU A 5 8.10 -1.98 0.04
N ALA A 6 8.29 -3.18 -0.51
CA ALA A 6 9.32 -4.11 -0.05
C ALA A 6 10.74 -3.52 -0.23
N LYS A 7 11.03 -2.91 -1.39
CA LYS A 7 12.31 -2.22 -1.64
C LYS A 7 12.54 -1.03 -0.71
N MET A 8 11.47 -0.39 -0.25
CA MET A 8 11.52 0.70 0.73
C MET A 8 11.67 0.21 2.18
N GLY A 9 11.73 -1.10 2.42
CA GLY A 9 11.96 -1.70 3.73
C GLY A 9 10.69 -1.95 4.55
N CYS A 10 9.51 -1.89 3.93
CA CYS A 10 8.26 -2.25 4.60
C CYS A 10 8.07 -3.78 4.68
N GLU A 11 7.44 -4.25 5.75
CA GLU A 11 6.79 -5.57 5.78
C GLU A 11 5.53 -5.47 4.91
N VAL A 12 5.39 -6.35 3.92
CA VAL A 12 4.30 -6.23 2.92
C VAL A 12 3.33 -7.40 3.04
N GLN A 13 2.04 -7.07 3.12
CA GLN A 13 0.94 -8.01 3.01
C GLN A 13 0.16 -7.74 1.73
N THR A 14 -0.05 -8.77 0.92
CA THR A 14 -0.81 -8.71 -0.33
C THR A 14 -2.12 -9.48 -0.20
N ASN A 15 -3.02 -9.33 -1.19
CA ASN A 15 -4.32 -10.01 -1.22
C ASN A 15 -5.23 -9.64 -0.02
N VAL A 16 -5.05 -8.43 0.54
CA VAL A 16 -5.90 -7.90 1.60
C VAL A 16 -7.20 -7.44 0.95
N GLY A 17 -8.31 -8.14 1.21
CA GLY A 17 -9.58 -7.84 0.53
C GLY A 17 -9.54 -8.07 -0.99
N GLY A 18 -8.71 -9.00 -1.47
CA GLY A 18 -8.59 -9.38 -2.88
C GLY A 18 -7.45 -8.69 -3.62
N THR A 19 -7.50 -7.36 -3.76
CA THR A 19 -6.48 -6.60 -4.52
C THR A 19 -5.61 -5.71 -3.64
N GLY A 20 -5.98 -5.53 -2.37
CA GLY A 20 -5.30 -4.61 -1.46
C GLY A 20 -3.87 -5.03 -1.12
N VAL A 21 -3.03 -4.02 -0.92
CA VAL A 21 -1.64 -4.15 -0.46
C VAL A 21 -1.45 -3.25 0.75
N VAL A 22 -0.94 -3.82 1.83
CA VAL A 22 -0.62 -3.10 3.08
C VAL A 22 0.89 -3.18 3.30
N GLY A 23 1.52 -2.01 3.46
CA GLY A 23 2.93 -1.90 3.87
C GLY A 23 3.01 -1.42 5.31
N ILE A 24 3.77 -2.14 6.15
CA ILE A 24 3.99 -1.81 7.56
C ILE A 24 5.44 -1.38 7.71
N LEU A 25 5.66 -0.12 8.07
CA LEU A 25 6.96 0.41 8.46
C LEU A 25 7.03 0.45 9.99
N ARG A 26 7.92 -0.33 10.58
CA ARG A 26 8.10 -0.40 12.04
C ARG A 26 9.30 0.43 12.46
N ASN A 27 9.12 1.27 13.47
CA ASN A 27 10.19 1.98 14.16
C ASN A 27 9.89 2.01 15.66
N GLY A 28 10.32 0.97 16.40
CA GLY A 28 10.04 0.80 17.83
C GLY A 28 9.00 -0.30 18.16
N GLY A 29 8.58 -0.34 19.43
CA GLY A 29 7.64 -1.34 19.99
C GLY A 29 6.16 -0.94 19.87
N ASP A 30 5.33 -1.34 20.86
CA ASP A 30 3.87 -1.10 20.90
C ASP A 30 3.51 0.37 21.12
N SER A 31 3.78 1.19 20.12
CA SER A 31 3.36 2.58 20.04
C SER A 31 2.10 2.72 19.18
N PRO A 32 1.30 3.78 19.36
CA PRO A 32 0.17 4.05 18.48
C PRO A 32 0.60 4.10 17.01
N ALA A 33 -0.21 3.51 16.14
CA ALA A 33 0.05 3.47 14.70
C ALA A 33 -0.77 4.56 13.98
N ILE A 34 -0.23 5.05 12.86
CA ILE A 34 -0.93 5.93 11.91
C ILE A 34 -1.07 5.17 10.59
N ALA A 35 -2.26 5.20 10.01
CA ALA A 35 -2.53 4.60 8.69
C ALA A 35 -2.60 5.69 7.61
N LEU A 36 -1.87 5.49 6.52
CA LEU A 36 -1.98 6.27 5.29
C LEU A 36 -2.70 5.42 4.25
N ARG A 37 -3.71 5.99 3.58
CA ARG A 37 -4.55 5.27 2.62
C ARG A 37 -4.61 6.02 1.30
N ALA A 38 -4.40 5.30 0.22
CA ALA A 38 -4.53 5.78 -1.15
C ALA A 38 -5.16 4.67 -2.01
N ASP A 39 -5.88 5.09 -3.05
CA ASP A 39 -6.46 4.21 -4.06
C ASP A 39 -5.54 4.09 -5.28
N ILE A 40 -5.68 2.98 -6.00
CA ILE A 40 -4.79 2.59 -7.10
C ILE A 40 -5.56 2.18 -8.36
N ASP A 41 -6.88 2.14 -8.28
CA ASP A 41 -7.77 1.84 -9.39
C ASP A 41 -7.94 3.06 -10.31
N ALA A 42 -8.41 2.78 -11.52
CA ALA A 42 -8.59 3.77 -12.57
C ALA A 42 -10.03 3.72 -13.10
N LEU A 43 -10.47 4.82 -13.73
CA LEU A 43 -11.72 4.85 -14.47
C LEU A 43 -11.55 4.15 -15.83
N PRO A 44 -12.58 3.46 -16.33
CA PRO A 44 -12.56 2.81 -17.64
C PRO A 44 -12.85 3.81 -18.77
N ILE A 45 -12.03 4.86 -18.88
CA ILE A 45 -12.16 5.89 -19.91
C ILE A 45 -10.83 6.07 -20.65
N ALA A 46 -10.91 6.37 -21.93
CA ALA A 46 -9.74 6.78 -22.70
C ALA A 46 -9.43 8.25 -22.40
N GLU A 47 -8.15 8.57 -22.22
CA GLU A 47 -7.69 9.96 -22.06
C GLU A 47 -7.82 10.70 -23.41
N GLU A 48 -8.42 11.89 -23.40
CA GLU A 48 -8.44 12.78 -24.56
C GLU A 48 -7.16 13.62 -24.58
N THR A 49 -6.40 13.52 -25.69
CA THR A 49 -5.15 14.28 -25.94
C THR A 49 -5.41 15.65 -26.53
#